data_AF-A0A4Z0JMG0-F1
#
_entry.id   AF-A0A4Z0JMG0-F1
#
_cell.length_a   1.000
_cell.length_b   1.000
_cell.length_c   1.000
_cell.angle_alpha   90.00
_cell.angle_beta   90.00
_cell.angle_gamma   90.00
#
_symmetry.space_group_name_H-M   'P 1'
#
loop_
_entity.id
_entity.type
_entity.pdbx_description
1 polymer ?
#
loop_
_entity_poly.entity_id
_entity_poly.type
_entity_poly.pdbx_seq_one_letter_code
_entity_poly.pdbx_strand_id
1 'polypeptide(L)'
;MEDENSKRVFEIVDEMYQIFKIRKVDSNVMQILVKAGQALNDDQPAEIVAAKTVNGITLWTLSTKLNLGKEYDHKVLDMINELTKIARSGPYQWSYGVGNLRVQFW
;
A
#
# COMPACT_ATOMS: atom_id res chain seq x y z
N MET A 1 -22.19 5.21 -1.80
CA MET A 1 -22.05 4.39 -0.59
C MET A 1 -20.57 4.05 -0.57
N GLU A 2 -19.81 4.64 0.35
CA GLU A 2 -18.37 4.40 0.44
C GLU A 2 -18.17 2.89 0.64
N ASP A 3 -17.44 2.26 -0.27
CA ASP A 3 -17.20 0.82 -0.23
C ASP A 3 -16.34 0.49 1.00
N GLU A 4 -16.69 -0.58 1.71
CA GLU A 4 -16.00 -1.03 2.93
C GLU A 4 -14.51 -1.25 2.68
N ASN A 5 -14.13 -1.74 1.50
CA ASN A 5 -12.73 -1.89 1.10
C ASN A 5 -12.04 -0.53 0.93
N SER A 6 -12.70 0.44 0.28
CA SER A 6 -12.15 1.80 0.10
C SER A 6 -11.83 2.45 1.44
N LYS A 7 -12.76 2.39 2.40
CA LYS A 7 -12.54 2.87 3.76
C LYS A 7 -11.38 2.14 4.42
N ARG A 8 -11.33 0.80 4.30
CA ARG A 8 -10.29 -0.01 4.94
C ARG A 8 -8.89 0.26 4.36
N VAL A 9 -8.77 0.41 3.04
CA VAL A 9 -7.50 0.77 2.39
C VAL A 9 -7.06 2.15 2.84
N PHE A 10 -7.98 3.12 2.96
CA PHE A 10 -7.65 4.45 3.46
C PHE A 10 -7.09 4.41 4.89
N GLU A 11 -7.78 3.71 5.81
CA GLU A 11 -7.34 3.56 7.20
C GLU A 11 -5.92 2.96 7.30
N ILE A 12 -5.66 1.90 6.52
CA ILE A 12 -4.33 1.27 6.49
C ILE A 12 -3.27 2.23 5.96
N VAL A 13 -3.56 2.94 4.86
CA VAL A 13 -2.63 3.88 4.24
C VAL A 13 -2.29 5.04 5.19
N ASP A 14 -3.29 5.62 5.87
CA ASP A 14 -3.06 6.69 6.84
C ASP A 14 -2.25 6.18 8.05
N GLU A 15 -2.59 5.02 8.59
CA GLU A 15 -1.88 4.43 9.72
C GLU A 15 -0.40 4.14 9.38
N MET A 16 -0.14 3.57 8.20
CA MET A 16 1.22 3.38 7.69
C MET A 16 1.96 4.70 7.55
N TYR A 17 1.29 5.74 7.05
CA TYR A 17 1.88 7.06 6.87
C TYR A 17 2.28 7.66 8.21
N GLN A 18 1.44 7.57 9.25
CA GLN A 18 1.78 8.06 10.58
C GLN A 18 2.98 7.30 11.17
N ILE A 19 3.03 5.98 11.04
CA ILE A 19 4.16 5.16 11.52
C ILE A 19 5.47 5.59 10.85
N PHE A 20 5.47 5.71 9.52
CA PHE A 20 6.66 6.11 8.76
C PHE A 20 7.05 7.57 9.00
N LYS A 21 6.08 8.46 9.20
CA LYS A 21 6.32 9.86 9.58
C LYS A 21 7.02 9.97 10.93
N ILE A 22 6.52 9.27 11.96
CA ILE A 22 7.10 9.29 13.32
C ILE A 22 8.52 8.75 13.30
N ARG A 23 8.76 7.67 12.53
CA ARG A 23 10.08 7.03 12.42
C ARG A 23 11.03 7.74 11.44
N LYS A 24 10.61 8.86 10.83
CA LYS A 24 11.39 9.67 9.87
C LYS A 24 11.93 8.85 8.70
N VAL A 25 11.07 7.99 8.17
CA VAL A 25 11.38 7.10 7.04
C VAL A 25 11.51 7.90 5.75
N ASP A 26 12.24 7.33 4.78
CA ASP A 26 12.46 7.84 3.44
C ASP A 26 11.22 8.51 2.81
N SER A 27 11.42 9.68 2.20
CA SER A 27 10.34 10.45 1.56
C SER A 27 9.64 9.72 0.42
N ASN A 28 10.30 8.74 -0.21
CA ASN A 28 9.75 7.98 -1.33
C ASN A 28 8.58 7.09 -0.88
N VAL A 29 8.71 6.35 0.23
CA VAL A 29 7.59 5.54 0.72
C VAL A 29 6.44 6.42 1.23
N MET A 30 6.77 7.58 1.80
CA MET A 30 5.77 8.57 2.21
C MET A 30 4.97 9.09 1.00
N GLN A 31 5.63 9.37 -0.13
CA GLN A 31 4.95 9.78 -1.37
C GLN A 31 4.05 8.68 -1.94
N ILE A 32 4.45 7.41 -1.85
CA ILE A 32 3.62 6.27 -2.28
C ILE A 32 2.30 6.26 -1.49
N LEU A 33 2.37 6.44 -0.17
CA LEU A 33 1.19 6.47 0.70
C LEU A 33 0.30 7.70 0.45
N VAL A 34 0.88 8.87 0.22
CA VAL A 34 0.11 10.07 -0.15
C VAL A 34 -0.63 9.86 -1.48
N LYS A 35 0.05 9.30 -2.50
CA LYS A 35 -0.57 9.01 -3.80
C LYS A 35 -1.69 7.96 -3.68
N ALA A 36 -1.54 6.98 -2.78
CA ALA A 36 -2.59 6.01 -2.51
C ALA A 36 -3.84 6.66 -1.90
N GLY A 37 -3.67 7.55 -0.92
CA GLY A 37 -4.78 8.32 -0.33
C GLY A 37 -5.47 9.23 -1.35
N GLN A 38 -4.69 9.91 -2.20
CA GLN A 38 -5.22 10.72 -3.31
C GLN A 38 -6.01 9.87 -4.30
N ALA A 39 -5.48 8.71 -4.70
CA ALA A 39 -6.16 7.81 -5.64
C ALA A 39 -7.52 7.32 -5.10
N LEU A 40 -7.63 7.03 -3.80
CA LEU A 40 -8.92 6.69 -3.18
C LEU A 40 -9.89 7.87 -3.20
N ASN A 41 -9.40 9.08 -2.93
CA ASN A 41 -10.21 10.30 -3.02
C ASN A 41 -10.68 10.60 -4.45
N ASP A 42 -9.92 10.15 -5.46
CA ASP A 42 -10.26 10.24 -6.89
C ASP A 42 -11.10 9.04 -7.37
N ASP A 43 -11.81 8.37 -6.47
CA ASP A 43 -12.71 7.23 -6.72
C ASP A 43 -12.04 6.04 -7.44
N GLN A 44 -10.71 5.87 -7.32
CA GLN A 44 -10.05 4.67 -7.85
C GLN A 44 -10.49 3.43 -7.06
N PRO A 45 -10.69 2.27 -7.73
CA PRO A 45 -11.06 1.04 -7.06
C PRO A 45 -10.07 0.66 -5.94
N ALA A 46 -10.59 0.35 -4.77
CA ALA A 46 -9.80 0.03 -3.57
C ALA A 46 -8.78 -1.08 -3.84
N GLU A 47 -9.14 -2.09 -4.63
CA GLU A 47 -8.27 -3.21 -4.96
C GLU A 47 -7.09 -2.78 -5.84
N ILE A 48 -7.30 -1.81 -6.73
CA ILE A 48 -6.24 -1.23 -7.56
C ILE A 48 -5.30 -0.40 -6.69
N VAL A 49 -5.84 0.45 -5.82
CA VAL A 49 -5.04 1.25 -4.89
C VAL A 49 -4.21 0.34 -3.99
N ALA A 50 -4.84 -0.65 -3.35
CA ALA A 50 -4.17 -1.60 -2.47
C ALA A 50 -3.01 -2.34 -3.18
N ALA A 51 -3.25 -2.82 -4.40
CA ALA A 51 -2.23 -3.51 -5.19
C ALA A 51 -1.04 -2.60 -5.54
N LYS A 52 -1.30 -1.37 -5.98
CA LYS A 52 -0.25 -0.40 -6.32
C LYS A 52 0.55 0.02 -5.08
N THR A 53 -0.12 0.18 -3.93
CA THR A 53 0.52 0.48 -2.64
C THR A 53 1.46 -0.64 -2.23
N VAL A 54 1.01 -1.90 -2.27
CA VAL A 54 1.83 -3.08 -1.94
C VAL A 54 3.05 -3.18 -2.86
N ASN A 55 2.87 -2.98 -4.17
CA ASN A 55 3.98 -3.02 -5.13
C ASN A 55 4.99 -1.89 -4.89
N GLY A 56 4.51 -0.67 -4.63
CA GLY A 56 5.38 0.48 -4.33
C GLY A 56 6.20 0.27 -3.06
N ILE A 57 5.57 -0.21 -1.99
CA ILE A 57 6.28 -0.54 -0.74
C ILE A 57 7.29 -1.67 -0.97
N THR A 58 6.92 -2.71 -1.73
CA THR A 58 7.83 -3.82 -2.06
C THR A 58 9.06 -3.35 -2.84
N LEU A 59 8.88 -2.46 -3.82
CA LEU A 59 10.02 -1.88 -4.55
C LEU A 59 10.89 -1.00 -3.66
N TRP A 60 10.26 -0.20 -2.80
CA TRP A 60 10.99 0.63 -1.86
C TRP A 60 11.85 -0.23 -0.90
N THR A 61 11.31 -1.30 -0.31
CA THR A 61 12.06 -2.17 0.60
C THR A 61 13.21 -2.89 -0.09
N LEU A 62 13.01 -3.35 -1.34
CA LEU A 62 14.07 -3.94 -2.15
C LEU A 62 15.16 -2.91 -2.47
N SER A 63 14.80 -1.67 -2.79
CA SER A 63 15.75 -0.61 -3.14
C SER A 63 16.60 -0.16 -1.94
N THR A 64 16.01 -0.13 -0.75
CA THR A 64 16.67 0.28 0.49
C THR A 64 17.34 -0.88 1.22
N LYS A 65 17.17 -2.12 0.75
CA LYS A 65 17.56 -3.37 1.43
C LYS A 65 17.00 -3.49 2.85
N LEU A 66 15.87 -2.82 3.09
CA LEU A 66 15.26 -2.72 4.40
C LEU A 66 14.45 -3.98 4.69
N ASN A 67 14.61 -4.54 5.90
CA ASN A 67 13.78 -5.65 6.35
C ASN A 67 12.63 -5.11 7.20
N LEU A 68 11.44 -5.03 6.61
CA LEU A 68 10.27 -4.47 7.28
C LEU A 68 9.95 -5.12 8.62
N GLY A 69 10.10 -6.44 8.73
CA GLY A 69 9.78 -7.16 9.97
C GLY A 69 10.83 -7.03 11.07
N LYS A 70 12.06 -6.60 10.73
CA LYS A 70 13.10 -6.30 11.71
C LYS A 70 13.14 -4.83 12.10
N GLU A 71 12.86 -3.95 11.14
CA GLU A 71 12.97 -2.50 11.31
C GLU A 71 11.64 -1.84 11.71
N TYR A 72 10.52 -2.49 11.43
CA TYR A 72 9.20 -2.08 11.87
C TYR A 72 8.50 -3.19 12.63
N ASP A 73 7.56 -2.80 13.48
CA ASP A 73 6.77 -3.75 14.26
C ASP A 73 5.96 -4.65 13.31
N HIS A 74 5.63 -5.86 13.76
CA HIS A 74 4.83 -6.83 12.99
C HIS A 74 3.54 -6.22 12.40
N LYS A 75 3.02 -5.16 13.03
CA LYS A 75 1.92 -4.34 12.55
C LYS A 75 2.05 -3.87 11.10
N VAL A 76 3.24 -3.46 10.65
CA VAL A 76 3.45 -3.02 9.25
C VAL A 76 3.31 -4.19 8.28
N LEU A 77 3.79 -5.37 8.66
CA LEU A 77 3.60 -6.58 7.87
C LEU A 77 2.13 -7.01 7.81
N ASP A 78 1.41 -6.91 8.93
CA ASP A 78 -0.01 -7.24 9.00
C ASP A 78 -0.85 -6.32 8.08
N MET A 79 -0.53 -5.03 8.08
CA MET A 79 -1.16 -4.05 7.17
C MET A 79 -0.88 -4.37 5.69
N ILE A 80 0.36 -4.74 5.32
CA ILE A 80 0.69 -5.14 3.95
C ILE A 80 -0.03 -6.42 3.55
N ASN A 81 -0.13 -7.39 4.46
CA ASN A 81 -0.86 -8.63 4.25
C ASN A 81 -2.36 -8.36 4.02
N GLU A 82 -2.92 -7.40 4.74
CA GLU A 82 -4.31 -6.99 4.60
C GLU A 82 -4.57 -6.28 3.27
N LEU A 83 -3.72 -5.32 2.88
CA LEU A 83 -3.76 -4.71 1.55
C LEU A 83 -3.65 -5.76 0.44
N THR A 84 -2.83 -6.79 0.64
CA THR A 84 -2.69 -7.91 -0.31
C THR A 84 -3.97 -8.73 -0.43
N LYS A 85 -4.73 -8.91 0.65
CA LYS A 85 -6.04 -9.60 0.62
C LYS A 85 -7.07 -8.76 -0.13
N ILE A 86 -7.15 -7.45 0.16
CA ILE A 86 -8.06 -6.52 -0.52
C ILE A 86 -7.73 -6.44 -2.01
N ALA A 87 -6.44 -6.34 -2.36
CA ALA A 87 -5.98 -6.36 -3.75
C ALA A 87 -6.43 -7.60 -4.55
N ARG A 88 -6.81 -8.70 -3.87
CA ARG A 88 -7.22 -9.98 -4.46
C ARG A 88 -8.72 -10.26 -4.32
N SER A 89 -9.49 -9.45 -3.60
CA SER A 89 -10.92 -9.70 -3.35
C SER A 89 -11.84 -9.21 -4.46
N GLY A 90 -11.39 -8.26 -5.29
CA GLY A 90 -12.21 -7.65 -6.34
C GLY A 90 -12.27 -8.47 -7.63
N PRO A 91 -13.26 -8.19 -8.51
CA PRO A 91 -13.38 -8.78 -9.85
C PRO A 91 -12.24 -8.34 -10.78
N TYR A 92 -11.48 -7.31 -10.38
CA TYR A 92 -10.32 -6.81 -11.08
C TYR A 92 -9.16 -7.82 -10.97
N GLN A 93 -9.25 -8.88 -11.79
CA GLN A 93 -8.13 -9.79 -11.98
C GLN A 93 -7.06 -9.09 -12.79
N TRP A 94 -5.96 -8.76 -12.15
CA TRP A 94 -4.75 -8.39 -12.86
C TRP A 94 -4.42 -9.51 -13.85
N SER A 95 -4.31 -9.18 -15.13
CA SER A 95 -3.71 -10.09 -16.12
C SER A 95 -2.27 -10.51 -15.75
N TYR A 96 -1.65 -9.85 -14.76
CA TYR A 96 -0.28 -10.09 -14.31
C TYR A 96 -0.08 -10.27 -12.79
N GLY A 97 -1.14 -10.40 -11.99
CA GLY A 97 -1.09 -10.69 -10.54
C GLY A 97 -0.49 -9.61 -9.63
N VAL A 98 -0.79 -9.71 -8.32
CA VAL A 98 -0.07 -9.00 -7.24
C VAL A 98 1.39 -9.43 -7.29
N GLY A 99 2.34 -8.48 -7.39
CA GLY A 99 3.77 -8.76 -7.56
C GLY A 99 4.35 -8.35 -8.92
N ASN A 100 3.54 -7.88 -9.88
CA ASN A 100 4.07 -7.20 -11.06
C ASN A 100 4.54 -5.77 -10.70
N LEU A 101 5.84 -5.66 -10.41
CA LEU A 101 6.52 -4.43 -9.99
C LEU A 101 6.44 -3.27 -10.99
N ARG A 102 6.00 -3.51 -12.24
CA ARG A 102 5.80 -2.45 -13.25
C ARG A 102 4.56 -1.59 -12.97
N VAL A 103 3.68 -2.01 -12.08
CA VAL A 103 2.41 -1.32 -11.81
C VAL A 103 2.41 -0.85 -10.36
N GLN A 104 2.92 0.36 -10.17
CA GLN A 104 3.01 1.08 -8.90
C GLN A 104 2.59 2.54 -9.11
N PHE A 105 2.55 3.32 -8.03
CA PHE A 105 2.43 4.77 -8.14
C PHE A 105 3.76 5.36 -8.63
N TRP A 106 3.70 6.23 -9.64
CA TRP A 106 4.85 6.94 -10.22
C TRP A 106 4.87 8.36 -9.72
#